data_AF-A0A1V5ZPI1-F1
#
_entry.id   AF-A0A1V5ZPI1-F1
#
_cell.length_a   1.000
_cell.length_b   1.000
_cell.length_c   1.000
_cell.angle_alpha   90.00
_cell.angle_beta   90.00
_cell.angle_gamma   90.00
#
_symmetry.space_group_name_H-M   'P 1'
#
loop_
_entity.id
_entity.type
_entity.pdbx_description
1 polymer ?
#
loop_
_entity_poly.entity_id
_entity_poly.type
_entity_poly.pdbx_seq_one_letter_code
_entity_poly.pdbx_strand_id
1 'polypeptide(L)' 'MEKLIDVREVAKVLGVSTRKVWAMRDAGYMPMPVKLGGSVRWLESALSEWLRNGAPDCRKMKGGQYGR' A
#
# COMPACT_ATOMS: atom_id res chain seq x y z
N MET A 1 7.59 -13.54 -9.24
CA MET A 1 8.53 -12.84 -8.35
C MET A 1 7.78 -11.74 -7.65
N GLU A 2 7.88 -11.66 -6.33
CA GLU A 2 7.18 -10.67 -5.54
C GLU A 2 8.03 -9.40 -5.46
N LYS A 3 7.52 -8.27 -5.98
CA LYS A 3 8.25 -7.01 -6.07
C LYS A 3 7.82 -6.06 -4.96
N LEU A 4 8.80 -5.55 -4.22
CA LEU A 4 8.61 -4.53 -3.20
C LEU A 4 8.95 -3.15 -3.76
N ILE A 5 8.00 -2.24 -3.70
CA ILE A 5 8.14 -0.87 -4.20
C ILE A 5 8.21 0.15 -3.06
N ASP A 6 8.95 1.23 -3.27
CA ASP A 6 9.07 2.31 -2.28
C ASP A 6 7.91 3.31 -2.36
N VAL A 7 7.85 4.23 -1.39
CA VAL A 7 6.80 5.25 -1.32
C VAL A 7 6.76 6.16 -2.57
N ARG A 8 7.89 6.38 -3.27
CA ARG A 8 7.92 7.22 -4.47
C ARG A 8 7.30 6.48 -5.65
N GLU A 9 7.56 5.18 -5.77
CA GLU A 9 6.90 4.31 -6.74
C GLU A 9 5.40 4.19 -6.45
N VAL A 10 5.00 3.98 -5.19
CA VAL A 10 3.59 3.96 -4.79
C VAL A 10 2.91 5.29 -5.15
N ALA A 11 3.56 6.42 -4.86
CA ALA A 11 3.05 7.75 -5.20
C ALA A 11 2.81 7.90 -6.71
N LYS A 12 3.74 7.40 -7.56
CA LYS A 12 3.57 7.39 -9.02
C LYS A 12 2.42 6.49 -9.46
N VAL A 13 2.30 5.29 -8.89
CA VAL A 13 1.22 4.34 -9.22
C VAL A 13 -0.16 4.91 -8.86
N LEU A 14 -0.25 5.60 -7.72
CA LEU A 14 -1.50 6.20 -7.24
C LEU A 14 -1.78 7.60 -7.81
N GLY A 15 -0.82 8.23 -8.48
CA GLY A 15 -0.94 9.61 -8.95
C GLY A 15 -1.08 10.65 -7.83
N VAL A 16 -0.53 10.38 -6.63
CA VAL A 16 -0.60 11.27 -5.46
C VAL A 16 0.78 11.62 -4.92
N SER A 17 0.87 12.60 -4.03
CA SER A 17 2.14 12.92 -3.36
C SER A 17 2.55 11.83 -2.37
N THR A 18 3.86 11.66 -2.14
CA THR A 18 4.39 10.74 -1.11
C THR A 18 3.81 11.04 0.27
N ARG A 19 3.58 12.32 0.61
CA ARG A 19 2.89 12.75 1.83
C ARG A 19 1.48 12.16 1.92
N LYS A 20 0.73 12.14 0.81
CA LYS A 20 -0.62 11.57 0.78
C LYS A 20 -0.58 10.05 0.99
N VAL A 21 0.41 9.36 0.42
CA VAL A 21 0.63 7.92 0.66
C VAL A 21 0.82 7.65 2.16
N TRP A 22 1.69 8.41 2.83
CA TRP A 22 1.89 8.28 4.27
C TRP A 22 0.61 8.53 5.06
N ALA A 23 -0.14 9.60 4.74
CA ALA A 23 -1.41 9.87 5.38
C ALA A 23 -2.45 8.75 5.18
N MET A 24 -2.51 8.15 3.98
CA MET A 24 -3.39 7.00 3.71
C MET A 24 -2.98 5.77 4.50
N ARG A 25 -1.67 5.50 4.63
CA ARG A 25 -1.14 4.41 5.45
C ARG A 25 -1.38 4.62 6.93
N ASP A 26 -1.16 5.84 7.44
CA ASP A 26 -1.43 6.20 8.85
C ASP A 26 -2.92 6.04 9.17
N ALA A 27 -3.79 6.47 8.25
CA ALA A 27 -5.24 6.34 8.40
C ALA A 27 -5.79 4.96 8.04
N GLY A 28 -4.96 4.00 7.58
CA GLY A 28 -5.38 2.64 7.27
C GLY A 28 -6.23 2.47 6.01
N TYR A 29 -6.19 3.42 5.07
CA TYR A 29 -6.95 3.37 3.81
C TYR A 29 -6.35 2.46 2.74
N MET A 30 -5.09 2.06 2.88
CA MET A 30 -4.34 1.33 1.88
C MET A 30 -3.71 0.06 2.47
N PRO A 31 -3.21 -0.87 1.63
CA PRO A 31 -2.50 -2.06 2.09
C PRO A 31 -1.37 -1.73 3.06
N MET A 32 -1.20 -2.59 4.07
CA MET A 32 -0.14 -2.43 5.06
C MET A 32 1.23 -2.64 4.40
N PRO A 33 2.21 -1.78 4.70
CA PRO A 33 3.55 -1.97 4.18
C PRO A 33 4.29 -3.07 4.93
N VAL A 34 5.24 -3.69 4.23
CA VAL A 34 6.28 -4.53 4.81
C VAL A 34 7.40 -3.62 5.33
N LYS A 35 7.78 -3.80 6.59
CA LYS A 35 8.96 -3.13 7.18
C LYS A 35 10.20 -3.99 6.95
N LEU A 36 11.12 -3.48 6.15
CA LEU A 36 12.44 -4.07 5.95
C LEU A 36 13.47 -3.21 6.70
N GLY A 37 13.70 -3.57 7.98
CA GLY A 37 14.49 -2.76 8.90
C GLY A 37 13.87 -1.37 9.09
N GLY A 38 14.64 -0.31 8.76
CA GLY A 38 14.17 1.08 8.79
C GLY A 38 13.39 1.53 7.54
N SER A 39 13.32 0.70 6.50
CA SER A 39 12.61 1.03 5.26
C SER A 39 11.19 0.47 5.24
N VAL A 40 10.26 1.28 4.75
CA VAL A 40 8.86 0.90 4.53
C VAL A 40 8.68 0.63 3.05
N ARG A 41 8.17 -0.56 2.72
CA ARG A 41 7.94 -1.01 1.33
C ARG A 41 6.54 -1.58 1.19
N TRP A 42 5.99 -1.51 -0.02
CA TRP A 42 4.71 -2.13 -0.34
C TRP A 42 4.90 -3.23 -1.36
N LEU A 43 4.11 -4.29 -1.23
CA LEU A 43 4.01 -5.32 -2.24
C LEU A 43 3.28 -4.73 -3.46
N GLU A 44 3.93 -4.76 -4.62
CA GLU A 44 3.35 -4.25 -5.87
C GLU A 44 2.08 -5.04 -6.26
N SER A 45 2.08 -6.35 -6.02
CA SER A 45 0.93 -7.23 -6.20
C SER A 45 -0.26 -6.81 -5.35
N ALA A 46 -0.02 -6.58 -4.06
CA ALA A 46 -1.03 -6.15 -3.09
C ALA A 46 -1.66 -4.80 -3.47
N LEU A 47 -0.84 -3.83 -3.87
CA LEU A 47 -1.33 -2.53 -4.34
C LEU A 47 -2.12 -2.65 -5.64
N SER A 48 -1.65 -3.46 -6.58
CA SER A 48 -2.35 -3.70 -7.84
C SER A 48 -3.70 -4.38 -7.62
N GLU A 49 -3.76 -5.36 -6.73
CA GLU A 49 -5.01 -6.04 -6.37
C GLU A 49 -5.98 -5.08 -5.65
N TRP A 50 -5.48 -4.31 -4.70
CA TRP A 50 -6.27 -3.28 -4.02
C TRP A 50 -6.82 -2.24 -5.00
N LEU A 51 -6.02 -1.78 -5.97
CA LEU A 51 -6.48 -0.87 -7.03
C LEU A 51 -7.52 -1.53 -7.94
N ARG A 52 -7.31 -2.79 -8.34
CA ARG A 52 -8.30 -3.56 -9.14
C ARG A 52 -9.63 -3.72 -8.43
N ASN A 53 -9.61 -3.81 -7.09
CA ASN A 53 -10.82 -3.85 -6.27
C ASN A 53 -11.46 -2.46 -6.04
N GLY A 54 -10.96 -1.41 -6.70
CA GLY A 54 -11.51 -0.06 -6.60
C GLY A 54 -11.00 0.73 -5.40
N ALA A 55 -9.79 0.44 -4.92
CA ALA A 55 -9.17 1.10 -3.77
C ALA A 55 -10.06 1.11 -2.51
N PRO A 56 -10.57 -0.06 -2.06
CA PRO A 56 -11.48 -0.14 -0.93
C PRO A 56 -10.82 0.33 0.37
N ASP A 57 -11.63 0.84 1.31
CA ASP A 57 -11.15 1.25 2.64
C ASP A 57 -10.64 0.05 3.43
N CYS A 58 -9.32 -0.09 3.54
CA CYS A 58 -8.68 -1.21 4.23
C CYS A 58 -9.04 -1.30 5.73
N ARG A 59 -9.56 -0.23 6.36
CA ARG A 59 -10.07 -0.30 7.75
C ARG A 59 -11.33 -1.16 7.88
N LYS A 60 -12.13 -1.23 6.81
CA LYS A 60 -13.40 -1.96 6.79
C LYS A 60 -13.21 -3.43 6.40
N MET A 61 -12.06 -3.78 5.82
CA MET A 61 -11.75 -5.15 5.41
C MET A 61 -11.31 -5.97 6.62
N LYS A 62 -12.08 -7.00 6.98
CA LYS A 62 -11.70 -7.96 8.03
C LYS A 62 -10.61 -8.88 7.51
N GLY A 63 -9.40 -8.75 8.06
CA GLY A 63 -8.32 -9.74 7.93
C GLY A 63 -7.39 -9.56 6.73
N GLY A 64 -6.35 -8.74 6.90
CA GLY A 64 -5.01 -8.86 6.27
C GLY A 64 -4.90 -9.45 4.86
N GLN A 65 -5.77 -9.05 3.93
CA GLN A 65 -5.88 -9.69 2.61
C GLN A 65 -4.76 -9.29 1.63
N TYR A 66 -4.05 -8.19 1.92
CA TYR A 66 -3.04 -7.60 1.05
C TYR A 66 -1.65 -7.68 1.69
N GLY A 67 -1.12 -8.90 1.82
CA GLY A 67 0.22 -9.20 2.33
C GLY A 67 0.24 -9.75 3.77
N ARG A 68 0.54 -11.04 3.92
CA ARG A 68 1.06 -11.64 5.16
C ARG A 68 2.55 -11.89 4.99
#